data_AF-A0A2S1JT75-F1
#
_entry.id   AF-A0A2S1JT75-F1
#
_cell.length_a   1.000
_cell.length_b   1.000
_cell.length_c   1.000
_cell.angle_alpha   90.00
_cell.angle_beta   90.00
_cell.angle_gamma   90.00
#
_symmetry.space_group_name_H-M   'P 1'
#
loop_
_entity.id
_entity.type
_entity.pdbx_description
1 polymer ?
#
loop_
_entity_poly.entity_id
_entity_poly.type
_entity_poly.pdbx_seq_one_letter_code
_entity_poly.pdbx_strand_id
1 'polypeptide(L)' 'MEEVVKTVFAQMSNVKKPQRKFMLILFAALMVFQGKATFLYLERYSRASEKRYRCWPRRSFDFVRFNAELFIHAFG' A
#
# COMPACT_ATOMS: atom_id res chain seq x y z
N MET A 1 -11.35 5.12 -0.17
CA MET A 1 -10.10 4.62 -0.79
C MET A 1 -9.77 3.19 -0.34
N GLU A 2 -9.92 2.84 0.93
CA GLU A 2 -9.59 1.50 1.43
C GLU A 2 -10.33 0.37 0.68
N GLU A 3 -11.63 0.54 0.41
CA GLU A 3 -12.44 -0.45 -0.31
C GLU A 3 -12.01 -0.65 -1.77
N VAL A 4 -11.71 0.44 -2.50
CA VAL A 4 -11.19 0.36 -3.88
C VAL A 4 -9.90 -0.45 -3.92
N VAL A 5 -8.97 -0.17 -3.00
CA VAL A 5 -7.70 -0.88 -2.92
C VAL A 5 -7.90 -2.36 -2.56
N LYS A 6 -8.87 -2.68 -1.68
CA LYS A 6 -9.22 -4.07 -1.36
C LYS A 6 -9.75 -4.82 -2.59
N THR A 7 -10.59 -4.19 -3.40
CA THR A 7 -11.12 -4.77 -4.64
C THR A 7 -10.01 -5.03 -5.65
N VAL A 8 -9.12 -4.05 -5.87
CA VAL A 8 -7.95 -4.21 -6.75
C VAL A 8 -7.05 -5.34 -6.26
N PHE A 9 -6.79 -5.43 -4.96
CA PHE A 9 -6.03 -6.55 -4.41
C PHE A 9 -6.72 -7.91 -4.55
N ALA A 10 -8.04 -7.96 -4.62
CA ALA A 10 -8.76 -9.20 -4.90
C ALA A 10 -8.50 -9.69 -6.34
N GLN A 11 -8.37 -8.77 -7.31
CA GLN A 11 -8.03 -9.06 -8.71
C GLN A 11 -6.56 -9.48 -8.90
N MET A 12 -5.68 -9.09 -7.98
CA MET A 12 -4.26 -9.48 -7.99
C MET A 12 -4.01 -10.81 -7.24
N SER A 13 -3.95 -11.92 -7.97
CA SER A 13 -3.68 -13.25 -7.43
C SER A 13 -2.28 -13.43 -6.84
N ASN A 14 -1.31 -12.62 -7.27
CA ASN A 14 0.09 -12.67 -6.83
C ASN A 14 0.36 -11.97 -5.50
N VAL A 15 -0.55 -11.11 -5.01
CA VAL A 15 -0.36 -10.36 -3.76
C VAL A 15 -0.89 -11.16 -2.57
N LYS A 16 0.00 -11.63 -1.70
CA LYS A 16 -0.37 -12.44 -0.52
C LYS A 16 -1.08 -11.60 0.56
N LYS A 17 -1.92 -12.22 1.38
CA LYS A 17 -2.67 -11.56 2.48
C LYS A 17 -1.81 -10.61 3.36
N PRO A 18 -0.61 -11.01 3.83
CA PRO A 18 0.20 -10.12 4.68
C PRO A 18 0.72 -8.89 3.91
N GLN A 19 0.99 -9.04 2.61
CA GLN A 19 1.41 -7.95 1.73
C GLN A 19 0.28 -6.98 1.47
N ARG A 20 -0.94 -7.48 1.20
CA ARG A 20 -2.16 -6.65 1.07
C ARG A 20 -2.36 -5.79 2.31
N LYS A 21 -2.24 -6.38 3.51
CA LYS A 21 -2.38 -5.67 4.78
C LYS A 21 -1.31 -4.58 4.95
N PHE A 22 -0.06 -4.87 4.61
CA PHE A 22 0.99 -3.85 4.67
C PHE A 22 0.74 -2.70 3.68
N MET A 23 0.37 -3.01 2.44
CA MET A 23 0.12 -1.98 1.42
C MET A 23 -1.07 -1.09 1.79
N LEU A 24 -2.14 -1.64 2.38
CA LEU A 24 -3.24 -0.82 2.92
C LEU A 24 -2.74 0.17 3.97
N ILE A 25 -1.90 -0.28 4.91
CA ILE A 25 -1.32 0.59 5.95
C ILE A 25 -0.41 1.66 5.32
N LEU A 26 0.40 1.27 4.33
CA LEU A 26 1.30 2.18 3.64
C LEU A 26 0.52 3.27 2.89
N PHE A 27 -0.47 2.90 2.07
CA PHE A 27 -1.28 3.86 1.32
C PHE A 27 -2.10 4.75 2.23
N ALA A 28 -2.67 4.21 3.31
CA ALA A 28 -3.36 5.01 4.32
C ALA A 28 -2.44 6.07 4.96
N ALA A 29 -1.22 5.69 5.33
CA ALA A 29 -0.25 6.62 5.88
C ALA A 29 0.18 7.69 4.86
N LEU A 30 0.39 7.30 3.60
CA LEU A 30 0.79 8.22 2.53
C LEU A 30 -0.32 9.22 2.16
N MET A 31 -1.60 8.86 2.31
CA MET A 31 -2.72 9.80 2.06
C MET A 31 -2.73 10.99 3.02
N VAL A 32 -2.41 10.75 4.29
CA VAL A 32 -2.49 11.77 5.34
C VAL A 32 -1.15 12.49 5.55
N PHE A 33 -0.06 11.86 5.15
CA PHE A 33 1.28 12.38 5.33
C PHE A 33 1.56 13.53 4.36
N GLN A 34 2.18 14.60 4.86
CA GLN A 34 2.59 15.77 4.08
C GLN A 34 4.12 15.93 4.17
N GLY A 35 4.78 16.20 3.04
CA GLY A 35 6.22 16.40 2.95
C GLY A 35 7.02 15.17 2.51
N LYS A 36 8.23 14.97 3.04
CA LYS A 36 9.13 13.87 2.66
C LYS A 36 8.86 12.60 3.46
N ALA A 37 8.29 11.58 2.83
CA ALA A 37 7.88 10.34 3.48
C ALA A 37 9.10 9.48 3.86
N THR A 38 9.53 9.56 5.11
CA THR A 38 10.54 8.65 5.69
C THR A 38 9.85 7.58 6.52
N PHE A 39 10.49 6.41 6.69
CA PHE A 39 9.91 5.31 7.49
C PHE A 39 9.63 5.71 8.94
N LEU A 40 10.47 6.56 9.52
CA LEU A 40 10.29 7.10 10.87
C LEU A 40 9.06 8.01 10.95
N TYR A 41 8.82 8.83 9.93
CA TYR A 41 7.63 9.68 9.89
C TYR A 41 6.36 8.87 9.64
N LEU A 42 6.40 7.90 8.73
CA LEU A 42 5.23 7.07 8.41
C LEU A 42 4.74 6.20 9.57
N GLU A 43 5.63 5.80 10.49
CA GLU A 43 5.24 5.12 11.73
C GLU A 43 4.26 5.95 12.58
N ARG A 44 4.41 7.29 12.60
CA ARG A 44 3.53 8.18 13.37
C ARG A 44 2.11 8.25 12.82
N TYR A 45 1.96 8.03 11.52
CA TYR A 45 0.69 8.13 10.81
C TYR A 45 0.05 6.75 10.55
N SER A 46 0.55 5.70 11.21
CA SER A 46 0.09 4.34 10.94
C SER A 46 0.22 3.42 12.14
N ARG A 47 -0.37 2.22 12.01
CA ARG A 47 -0.25 1.14 13.01
C ARG A 47 0.96 0.23 12.75
N ALA A 48 1.85 0.58 11.82
CA ALA A 48 3.03 -0.17 11.48
C ALA A 48 4.29 0.50 12.03
N SER A 49 5.17 -0.29 12.63
CA SER A 49 6.44 0.23 13.14
C SER A 49 7.43 0.55 12.02
N GLU A 50 8.41 1.39 12.31
CA GLU A 50 9.51 1.71 11.38
C GLU A 50 10.18 0.43 10.86
N LYS A 51 10.42 -0.54 11.75
CA LYS A 51 10.99 -1.86 11.39
C LYS A 51 10.15 -2.54 10.31
N ARG A 52 8.82 -2.49 10.43
CA ARG A 52 7.91 -3.07 9.43
C ARG A 52 8.03 -2.35 8.09
N TYR A 53 8.08 -1.01 8.10
CA TYR A 53 8.32 -0.21 6.90
C TYR A 53 9.69 -0.46 6.25
N ARG A 54 10.73 -0.79 7.00
CA ARG A 54 12.05 -1.15 6.45
C ARG A 54 12.10 -2.54 5.81
N CYS A 55 11.31 -3.49 6.32
CA CYS A 55 11.35 -4.88 5.87
C CYS A 55 10.49 -5.14 4.63
N TRP A 56 9.30 -4.56 4.56
CA TRP A 56 8.32 -4.89 3.51
C TRP A 56 8.68 -4.42 2.10
N PRO A 57 9.27 -3.22 1.88
CA PRO A 57 9.67 -2.77 0.55
C PRO A 57 10.72 -3.66 -0.12
N ARG A 58 11.42 -4.50 0.65
CA ARG A 58 12.37 -5.49 0.10
C ARG A 58 11.68 -6.64 -0.64
N ARG A 59 10.35 -6.75 -0.53
CA ARG A 59 9.57 -7.79 -1.21
C ARG A 59 9.04 -7.22 -2.51
N SER A 60 9.08 -8.02 -3.57
CA SER A 60 8.54 -7.63 -4.87
C SER A 60 7.05 -7.31 -4.77
N PHE A 61 6.66 -6.22 -5.40
CA PHE A 61 5.27 -5.83 -5.58
C PHE A 61 5.11 -5.27 -6.99
N ASP A 62 4.10 -5.73 -7.71
CA ASP A 62 3.84 -5.33 -9.07
C ASP A 62 3.03 -4.02 -9.09
N PHE A 63 3.76 -2.91 -8.99
CA PHE A 63 3.16 -1.57 -9.01
C PHE A 63 2.50 -1.25 -10.36
N VAL A 64 3.03 -1.79 -11.47
CA VAL A 64 2.49 -1.54 -12.82
C VAL A 64 1.11 -2.16 -12.92
N ARG A 65 0.98 -3.44 -12.57
CA ARG A 65 -0.33 -4.11 -12.56
C ARG A 65 -1.28 -3.47 -11.56
N PHE A 66 -0.81 -3.14 -10.35
CA PHE A 66 -1.65 -2.47 -9.37
C PHE A 66 -2.22 -1.15 -9.88
N ASN A 67 -1.37 -0.31 -10.51
CA ASN A 67 -1.81 0.98 -11.04
C ASN A 67 -2.79 0.80 -12.21
N ALA A 68 -2.55 -0.17 -13.11
CA ALA A 68 -3.46 -0.45 -14.23
C ALA A 68 -4.86 -0.85 -13.75
N GLU A 69 -4.95 -1.80 -12.82
CA GLU A 69 -6.23 -2.23 -12.22
C GLU A 69 -6.90 -1.08 -11.44
N LEU A 70 -6.10 -0.26 -10.74
CA LEU A 70 -6.61 0.91 -10.03
C LEU A 70 -7.20 1.94 -11.01
N PHE A 71 -6.55 2.20 -12.15
CA PHE A 71 -7.06 3.12 -13.16
C PHE A 71 -8.36 2.61 -13.78
N ILE A 72 -8.42 1.33 -14.14
CA ILE A 72 -9.64 0.69 -14.68
C ILE A 72 -10.78 0.80 -13.67
N HIS A 73 -10.55 0.52 -12.39
CA HIS A 73 -11.61 0.58 -11.39
C HIS A 73 -12.01 2.02 -11.00
N ALA A 74 -11.07 2.97 -10.98
CA ALA A 74 -11.35 4.33 -10.50
C ALA A 74 -11.91 5.27 -11.59
N PHE A 75 -11.61 4.99 -12.87
CA PHE A 75 -11.95 5.87 -13.99
C PHE A 75 -12.61 5.16 -15.19
N GLY A 76 -12.72 3.83 -15.15
CA GLY A 76 -13.39 3.01 -16.17
C GLY A 76 -14.83 2.72 -15.85
#